data_AF-D8PQP3-F1
#
_entry.id   AF-D8PQP3-F1
#
_cell.length_a   1.000
_cell.length_b   1.000
_cell.length_c   1.000
_cell.angle_alpha   90.00
_cell.angle_beta   90.00
_cell.angle_gamma   90.00
#
_symmetry.space_group_name_H-M   'P 1'
#
loop_
_entity.id
_entity.type
_entity.pdbx_description
1 polymer ?
#
loop_
_entity_poly.entity_id
_entity_poly.type
_entity_poly.pdbx_seq_one_letter_code
_entity_poly.pdbx_strand_id
1 'polypeptide(L)'
;MSVHELYAQNNEKYAAAFDKGSLPMPPAKHVAIVTCMDARVEPASQLGINLGDAHVIRNAGGRAQDAIRNLIISQRLLGTREIIVFHHTDCGMLTFTTDQLKQIVKDASPGDSAVASAVDKFDSFLDFKDLEGSVREDVDFLKSHPLILKDTPVTGWIYDVKSGKILRVV
;
A
#
# COMPACT_ATOMS: atom_id res chain seq x y z
N MET A 1 -10.21 12.59 -25.60
CA MET A 1 -10.68 12.41 -24.22
C MET A 1 -9.50 11.93 -23.40
N SER A 2 -9.14 12.66 -22.39
CA SER A 2 -8.13 12.28 -21.40
C SER A 2 -8.64 11.13 -20.52
N VAL A 3 -7.74 10.44 -19.83
CA VAL A 3 -8.12 9.30 -18.97
C VAL A 3 -9.03 9.73 -17.81
N HIS A 4 -8.84 10.93 -17.24
CA HIS A 4 -9.68 11.40 -16.14
C HIS A 4 -11.13 11.70 -16.57
N GLU A 5 -11.33 12.19 -17.80
CA GLU A 5 -12.67 12.36 -18.38
C GLU A 5 -13.36 11.01 -18.61
N LEU A 6 -12.62 10.01 -19.10
CA LEU A 6 -13.14 8.65 -19.26
C LEU A 6 -13.58 8.05 -17.91
N TYR A 7 -12.81 8.28 -16.84
CA TYR A 7 -13.17 7.78 -15.51
C TYR A 7 -14.43 8.45 -14.95
N ALA A 8 -14.62 9.75 -15.19
CA ALA A 8 -15.86 10.43 -14.83
C ALA A 8 -17.08 9.78 -15.51
N GLN A 9 -16.97 9.47 -16.80
CA GLN A 9 -18.04 8.80 -17.56
C GLN A 9 -18.28 7.36 -17.09
N ASN A 10 -17.21 6.60 -16.80
CA ASN A 10 -17.36 5.25 -16.26
C ASN A 10 -18.07 5.24 -14.91
N ASN A 11 -17.83 6.26 -14.07
CA ASN A 11 -18.47 6.39 -12.77
C ASN A 11 -19.98 6.61 -12.88
N GLU A 12 -20.50 7.28 -13.93
CA GLU A 12 -21.94 7.44 -14.13
C GLU A 12 -22.66 6.07 -14.19
N LYS A 13 -22.05 5.09 -14.87
CA LYS A 13 -22.57 3.72 -14.93
C LYS A 13 -22.50 3.01 -13.58
N TYR A 14 -21.39 3.19 -12.85
CA TYR A 14 -21.24 2.63 -11.51
C TYR A 14 -22.29 3.21 -10.54
N ALA A 15 -22.48 4.52 -10.54
CA ALA A 15 -23.43 5.22 -9.67
C ALA A 15 -24.88 4.83 -9.96
N ALA A 16 -25.25 4.59 -11.22
CA ALA A 16 -26.60 4.17 -11.59
C ALA A 16 -27.02 2.82 -11.00
N ALA A 17 -26.06 1.94 -10.67
CA ALA A 17 -26.29 0.63 -10.06
C ALA A 17 -25.92 0.58 -8.56
N PHE A 18 -25.47 1.69 -7.98
CA PHE A 18 -24.92 1.71 -6.63
C PHE A 18 -26.01 1.63 -5.55
N ASP A 19 -25.93 0.61 -4.69
CA ASP A 19 -26.90 0.33 -3.62
C ASP A 19 -26.28 0.32 -2.21
N LYS A 20 -25.02 0.74 -2.07
CA LYS A 20 -24.25 0.63 -0.81
C LYS A 20 -24.14 1.93 -0.01
N GLY A 21 -25.02 2.89 -0.24
CA GLY A 21 -24.95 4.24 0.37
C GLY A 21 -25.15 4.28 1.89
N SER A 22 -25.63 3.20 2.50
CA SER A 22 -25.87 3.11 3.95
C SER A 22 -24.77 2.37 4.71
N LEU A 23 -23.70 1.92 4.05
CA LEU A 23 -22.58 1.26 4.73
C LEU A 23 -21.95 2.21 5.77
N PRO A 24 -21.65 1.72 6.99
CA PRO A 24 -21.04 2.54 8.01
C PRO A 24 -19.57 2.82 7.69
N MET A 25 -19.00 3.84 8.34
CA MET A 25 -17.60 4.23 8.15
C MET A 25 -16.59 3.18 8.68
N PRO A 26 -16.78 2.54 9.86
CA PRO A 26 -15.86 1.51 10.34
C PRO A 26 -15.89 0.24 9.46
N PRO A 27 -14.73 -0.37 9.13
CA PRO A 27 -14.69 -1.60 8.34
C PRO A 27 -15.35 -2.78 9.06
N ALA A 28 -16.28 -3.45 8.39
CA ALA A 28 -17.11 -4.52 8.96
C ALA A 28 -16.30 -5.74 9.41
N LYS A 29 -15.15 -6.02 8.79
CA LYS A 29 -14.27 -7.13 9.16
C LYS A 29 -13.22 -6.74 10.20
N HIS A 30 -13.13 -5.47 10.58
CA HIS A 30 -12.09 -4.96 11.47
C HIS A 30 -10.66 -5.25 10.96
N VAL A 31 -10.44 -5.30 9.64
CA VAL A 31 -9.14 -5.56 9.02
C VAL A 31 -8.59 -4.31 8.35
N ALA A 32 -7.28 -4.10 8.45
CA ALA A 32 -6.52 -3.18 7.62
C ALA A 32 -5.52 -3.95 6.75
N ILE A 33 -5.53 -3.70 5.45
CA ILE A 33 -4.60 -4.26 4.47
C ILE A 33 -3.59 -3.19 4.11
N VAL A 34 -2.31 -3.55 4.10
CA VAL A 34 -1.23 -2.72 3.56
C VAL A 34 -0.67 -3.41 2.33
N THR A 35 -0.65 -2.73 1.19
CA THR A 35 -0.13 -3.31 -0.06
C THR A 35 0.44 -2.28 -1.04
N CYS A 36 1.01 -2.76 -2.14
CA CYS A 36 1.64 -1.90 -3.13
C CYS A 36 0.63 -1.12 -3.97
N MET A 37 1.04 0.05 -4.47
CA MET A 37 0.32 0.87 -5.45
C MET A 37 0.35 0.30 -6.88
N ASP A 38 0.97 -0.86 -7.10
CA ASP A 38 1.09 -1.49 -8.43
C ASP A 38 -0.26 -1.63 -9.13
N ALA A 39 -0.31 -1.20 -10.40
CA ALA A 39 -1.54 -1.17 -11.19
C ALA A 39 -2.14 -2.56 -11.48
N ARG A 40 -1.36 -3.64 -11.27
CA ARG A 40 -1.77 -5.05 -11.41
C ARG A 40 -2.28 -5.62 -10.09
N VAL A 41 -2.27 -4.83 -9.01
CA VAL A 41 -2.80 -5.21 -7.69
C VAL A 41 -4.16 -4.54 -7.51
N GLU A 42 -5.21 -5.36 -7.45
CA GLU A 42 -6.59 -4.96 -7.19
C GLU A 42 -7.11 -5.76 -5.97
N PRO A 43 -6.88 -5.28 -4.73
CA PRO A 43 -7.12 -6.07 -3.54
C PRO A 43 -8.57 -6.56 -3.40
N ALA A 44 -9.53 -5.74 -3.84
CA ALA A 44 -10.95 -6.08 -3.74
C ALA A 44 -11.31 -7.33 -4.55
N SER A 45 -10.94 -7.37 -5.83
CA SER A 45 -11.21 -8.52 -6.69
C SER A 45 -10.35 -9.73 -6.33
N GLN A 46 -9.08 -9.51 -5.97
CA GLN A 46 -8.13 -10.58 -5.66
C GLN A 46 -8.46 -11.34 -4.39
N LEU A 47 -8.97 -10.64 -3.37
CA LEU A 47 -9.23 -11.22 -2.05
C LEU A 47 -10.74 -11.39 -1.76
N GLY A 48 -11.61 -11.01 -2.69
CA GLY A 48 -13.07 -11.06 -2.51
C GLY A 48 -13.57 -10.11 -1.43
N ILE A 49 -12.94 -8.94 -1.30
CA ILE A 49 -13.32 -7.91 -0.31
C ILE A 49 -14.49 -7.11 -0.87
N ASN A 50 -15.58 -7.04 -0.11
CA ASN A 50 -16.72 -6.22 -0.48
C ASN A 50 -16.54 -4.77 -0.02
N LEU A 51 -17.32 -3.86 -0.60
CA LEU A 51 -17.39 -2.49 -0.10
C LEU A 51 -17.71 -2.47 1.40
N GLY A 52 -16.91 -1.74 2.16
CA GLY A 52 -17.04 -1.60 3.62
C GLY A 52 -16.38 -2.72 4.45
N ASP A 53 -15.80 -3.76 3.85
CA ASP A 53 -15.23 -4.88 4.63
C ASP A 53 -13.92 -4.51 5.34
N ALA A 54 -12.98 -3.85 4.64
CA ALA A 54 -11.62 -3.60 5.12
C ALA A 54 -11.11 -2.21 4.71
N HIS A 55 -10.17 -1.66 5.48
CA HIS A 55 -9.32 -0.59 4.97
C HIS A 55 -8.24 -1.16 4.06
N VAL A 56 -7.97 -0.48 2.94
CA VAL A 56 -6.92 -0.85 1.99
C VAL A 56 -5.97 0.34 1.84
N ILE A 57 -4.79 0.22 2.43
CA ILE A 57 -3.74 1.25 2.44
C ILE A 57 -2.71 0.87 1.37
N ARG A 58 -2.41 1.80 0.46
CA ARG A 58 -1.54 1.53 -0.68
C ARG A 58 -0.45 2.58 -0.82
N ASN A 59 0.79 2.13 -1.00
CA ASN A 59 1.96 2.98 -1.31
C ASN A 59 2.99 2.21 -2.15
N ALA A 60 4.09 2.86 -2.52
CA ALA A 60 5.16 2.20 -3.28
C ALA A 60 5.79 1.07 -2.45
N GLY A 61 5.71 -0.17 -2.95
CA GLY A 61 6.24 -1.36 -2.27
C GLY A 61 5.32 -1.98 -1.21
N GLY A 62 4.26 -1.30 -0.77
CA GLY A 62 3.42 -1.77 0.33
C GLY A 62 4.08 -1.61 1.70
N ARG A 63 4.95 -0.60 1.84
CA ARG A 63 5.82 -0.43 2.99
C ARG A 63 5.03 -0.02 4.24
N ALA A 64 5.18 -0.81 5.30
CA ALA A 64 4.48 -0.59 6.57
C ALA A 64 4.88 0.72 7.26
N GLN A 65 6.15 1.14 7.12
CA GLN A 65 6.65 2.39 7.69
C GLN A 65 5.87 3.61 7.17
N ASP A 66 5.60 3.67 5.87
CA ASP A 66 4.83 4.75 5.26
C ASP A 66 3.31 4.60 5.53
N ALA A 67 2.84 3.38 5.80
CA ALA A 67 1.45 3.12 6.17
C ALA A 67 1.11 3.45 7.64
N ILE A 68 2.09 3.65 8.52
CA ILE A 68 1.89 3.65 9.99
C ILE A 68 0.83 4.64 10.48
N ARG A 69 0.82 5.87 9.95
CA ARG A 69 -0.16 6.91 10.32
C ARG A 69 -1.59 6.47 10.01
N ASN A 70 -1.78 5.79 8.88
CA ASN A 70 -3.09 5.28 8.44
C ASN A 70 -3.55 4.12 9.34
N LEU A 71 -2.63 3.22 9.70
CA LEU A 71 -2.92 2.10 10.61
C LEU A 71 -3.33 2.59 12.01
N ILE A 72 -2.67 3.63 12.54
CA ILE A 72 -3.03 4.23 13.82
C ILE A 72 -4.48 4.76 13.78
N ILE A 73 -4.84 5.52 12.75
CA ILE A 73 -6.21 6.02 12.56
C ILE A 73 -7.20 4.85 12.45
N SER A 74 -6.87 3.87 11.61
CA SER A 74 -7.68 2.67 11.37
C SER A 74 -8.01 1.92 12.65
N GLN A 75 -7.02 1.72 13.52
CA GLN A 75 -7.21 0.99 14.78
C GLN A 75 -7.92 1.84 15.85
N ARG A 76 -7.48 3.09 16.04
CA ARG A 76 -7.90 3.93 17.17
C ARG A 76 -9.27 4.57 16.96
N LEU A 77 -9.57 4.98 15.73
CA LEU A 77 -10.81 5.69 15.42
C LEU A 77 -11.84 4.80 14.72
N LEU A 78 -11.39 3.81 13.95
CA LEU A 78 -12.25 3.04 13.04
C LEU A 78 -12.30 1.54 13.37
N GLY A 79 -11.68 1.14 14.47
CA GLY A 79 -11.94 -0.15 15.10
C GLY A 79 -11.26 -1.36 14.46
N THR A 80 -10.26 -1.22 13.57
CA THR A 80 -9.56 -2.40 13.04
C THR A 80 -8.69 -3.07 14.11
N ARG A 81 -8.59 -4.40 14.06
CA ARG A 81 -7.91 -5.25 15.04
C ARG A 81 -6.96 -6.27 14.42
N GLU A 82 -6.93 -6.38 13.10
CA GLU A 82 -6.03 -7.26 12.36
C GLU A 82 -5.37 -6.48 11.21
N ILE A 83 -4.09 -6.78 10.94
CA ILE A 83 -3.32 -6.17 9.86
C ILE A 83 -2.76 -7.26 8.94
N ILE A 84 -2.95 -7.08 7.63
CA ILE A 84 -2.44 -8.00 6.61
C ILE A 84 -1.52 -7.22 5.67
N VAL A 85 -0.24 -7.59 5.63
CA VAL A 85 0.77 -6.99 4.76
C VAL A 85 0.91 -7.84 3.50
N PHE A 86 0.71 -7.24 2.33
CA PHE A 86 0.93 -7.87 1.03
C PHE A 86 1.98 -7.11 0.23
N HIS A 87 3.12 -7.73 -0.02
CA HIS A 87 4.00 -7.32 -1.12
C HIS A 87 3.68 -8.14 -2.38
N HIS A 88 4.38 -7.91 -3.48
CA HIS A 88 4.14 -8.66 -4.70
C HIS A 88 5.41 -8.93 -5.49
N THR A 89 5.38 -9.99 -6.29
CA THR A 89 6.45 -10.32 -7.25
C THR A 89 6.56 -9.23 -8.32
N ASP A 90 7.75 -9.07 -8.91
CA ASP A 90 7.99 -8.09 -9.98
C ASP A 90 7.65 -6.65 -9.55
N CYS A 91 7.97 -6.32 -8.29
CA CYS A 91 7.80 -4.99 -7.73
C CYS A 91 8.89 -4.04 -8.22
N GLY A 92 8.50 -2.85 -8.68
CA GLY A 92 9.45 -1.81 -9.08
C GLY A 92 10.40 -1.39 -7.96
N MET A 93 10.02 -1.53 -6.69
CA MET A 93 10.87 -1.20 -5.55
C MET A 93 12.09 -2.14 -5.38
N LEU A 94 12.16 -3.24 -6.16
CA LEU A 94 13.32 -4.13 -6.24
C LEU A 94 14.36 -3.69 -7.29
N THR A 95 14.03 -2.74 -8.17
CA THR A 95 14.80 -2.47 -9.40
C THR A 95 15.75 -1.28 -9.28
N PHE A 96 15.72 -0.58 -8.15
CA PHE A 96 16.55 0.59 -7.91
C PHE A 96 16.92 0.69 -6.42
N THR A 97 17.84 1.62 -6.12
CA THR A 97 18.17 2.05 -4.77
C THR A 97 17.82 3.52 -4.57
N THR A 98 17.56 3.93 -3.34
CA THR A 98 17.32 5.34 -2.98
C THR A 98 18.31 6.29 -3.66
N ASP A 99 19.61 5.98 -3.63
CA ASP A 99 20.65 6.84 -4.23
C ASP A 99 20.56 6.89 -5.75
N GLN A 100 20.26 5.77 -6.40
CA GLN A 100 20.03 5.74 -7.85
C GLN A 100 18.81 6.59 -8.22
N LEU A 101 17.71 6.51 -7.48
CA LEU A 101 16.53 7.32 -7.75
C LEU A 101 16.81 8.82 -7.54
N LYS A 102 17.52 9.18 -6.45
CA LYS A 102 17.97 10.57 -6.24
C LYS A 102 18.78 11.08 -7.42
N GLN A 103 19.71 10.26 -7.93
CA GLN A 103 20.53 10.64 -9.07
C GLN A 103 19.71 10.79 -10.35
N ILE A 104 18.80 9.86 -10.64
CA ILE A 104 17.88 9.94 -11.79
C ILE A 104 17.07 11.26 -11.76
N VAL A 105 16.57 11.65 -10.59
CA VAL A 105 15.81 12.90 -10.44
C VAL A 105 16.69 14.12 -10.73
N LYS A 106 17.93 14.14 -10.25
CA LYS A 106 18.88 15.24 -10.50
C LYS A 106 19.29 15.31 -11.97
N ASP A 107 19.55 14.16 -12.60
CA ASP A 107 19.96 14.09 -14.00
C ASP A 107 18.84 14.52 -14.96
N ALA A 108 17.57 14.30 -14.57
CA ALA A 108 16.42 14.78 -15.32
C ALA A 108 16.19 16.31 -15.21
N SER A 109 16.88 16.99 -14.28
CA SER A 109 16.76 18.44 -14.06
C SER A 109 18.14 19.07 -13.79
N PRO A 110 19.07 18.98 -14.77
CA PRO A 110 20.46 19.36 -14.55
C PRO A 110 20.59 20.85 -14.25
N GLY A 111 21.28 21.18 -13.15
CA GLY A 111 21.50 22.56 -12.70
C GLY A 111 20.37 23.15 -11.84
N ASP A 112 19.26 22.44 -11.63
CA ASP A 112 18.19 22.88 -10.73
C ASP A 112 18.53 22.53 -9.27
N SER A 113 19.03 23.53 -8.54
CA SER A 113 19.41 23.37 -7.13
C SER A 113 18.21 23.15 -6.21
N ALA A 114 17.01 23.59 -6.58
CA ALA A 114 15.80 23.37 -5.82
C ALA A 114 15.35 21.90 -5.91
N VAL A 115 15.40 21.31 -7.11
CA VAL A 115 15.13 19.87 -7.32
C VAL A 115 16.14 19.01 -6.57
N ALA A 116 17.43 19.29 -6.73
CA ALA A 116 18.49 18.53 -6.05
C ALA A 116 18.34 18.59 -4.52
N SER A 117 18.12 19.79 -3.96
CA SER A 117 17.93 19.97 -2.52
C SER A 117 16.65 19.33 -2.01
N ALA A 118 15.59 19.28 -2.81
CA ALA A 118 14.33 18.65 -2.42
C ALA A 118 14.45 17.12 -2.38
N VAL A 119 15.07 16.51 -3.38
CA VAL A 119 15.21 15.04 -3.42
C VAL A 119 16.20 14.52 -2.36
N ASP A 120 17.20 15.34 -2.00
CA ASP A 120 18.17 14.98 -0.97
C ASP A 120 17.60 14.99 0.45
N LYS A 121 16.42 15.60 0.68
CA LYS A 121 15.71 15.55 1.97
C LYS A 121 15.07 14.20 2.26
N PHE A 122 14.93 13.34 1.25
CA PHE A 122 14.42 11.99 1.47
C PHE A 122 15.55 11.12 1.99
N ASP A 123 15.51 10.72 3.26
CA ASP A 123 16.50 9.78 3.79
C ASP A 123 16.43 8.43 3.05
N SER A 124 15.22 8.00 2.70
CA SER A 124 14.97 6.77 1.95
C SER A 124 13.68 6.87 1.13
N PHE A 125 13.65 6.17 -0.01
CA PHE A 125 12.43 5.87 -0.76
C PHE A 125 11.85 4.48 -0.41
N LEU A 126 12.39 3.83 0.63
CA LEU A 126 11.94 2.52 1.13
C LEU A 126 12.07 1.40 0.08
N ASP A 127 13.11 1.47 -0.77
CA ASP A 127 13.52 0.37 -1.64
C ASP A 127 13.95 -0.87 -0.83
N PHE A 128 13.91 -2.04 -1.47
CA PHE A 128 14.33 -3.30 -0.86
C PHE A 128 14.92 -4.23 -1.90
N LYS A 129 15.76 -5.17 -1.46
CA LYS A 129 16.47 -6.12 -2.36
C LYS A 129 15.96 -7.55 -2.28
N ASP A 130 15.26 -7.89 -1.20
CA ASP A 130 14.65 -9.19 -0.98
C ASP A 130 13.16 -9.00 -0.72
N LEU A 131 12.34 -9.66 -1.54
CA LEU A 131 10.88 -9.55 -1.48
C LEU A 131 10.32 -10.22 -0.23
N GLU A 132 10.77 -11.43 0.12
CA GLU A 132 10.27 -12.08 1.33
C GLU A 132 10.85 -11.40 2.57
N GLY A 133 12.11 -10.98 2.51
CA GLY A 133 12.76 -10.20 3.55
C GLY A 133 12.00 -8.92 3.87
N SER A 134 11.56 -8.16 2.87
CA SER A 134 10.78 -6.93 3.09
C SER A 134 9.42 -7.18 3.72
N VAL A 135 8.76 -8.30 3.39
CA VAL A 135 7.51 -8.71 4.07
C VAL A 135 7.77 -9.00 5.54
N ARG A 136 8.84 -9.74 5.87
CA ARG A 136 9.19 -10.06 7.26
C ARG A 136 9.55 -8.80 8.05
N GLU A 137 10.38 -7.93 7.47
CA GLU A 137 10.77 -6.64 8.04
C GLU A 137 9.54 -5.79 8.40
N ASP A 138 8.60 -5.66 7.47
CA ASP A 138 7.42 -4.82 7.69
C ASP A 138 6.44 -5.43 8.70
N VAL A 139 6.30 -6.77 8.73
CA VAL A 139 5.52 -7.45 9.78
C VAL A 139 6.16 -7.28 11.16
N ASP A 140 7.48 -7.44 11.27
CA ASP A 140 8.20 -7.29 12.53
C ASP A 140 8.20 -5.83 13.01
N PHE A 141 8.32 -4.87 12.08
CA PHE A 141 8.13 -3.46 12.36
C PHE A 141 6.76 -3.21 13.00
N LEU A 142 5.67 -3.70 12.40
CA LEU A 142 4.32 -3.50 12.95
C LEU A 142 4.09 -4.20 14.29
N LYS A 143 4.59 -5.43 14.46
CA LYS A 143 4.46 -6.18 15.73
C LYS A 143 5.19 -5.51 16.88
N SER A 144 6.33 -4.87 16.61
CA SER A 144 7.14 -4.15 17.60
C SER A 144 6.76 -2.68 17.77
N HIS A 145 5.91 -2.12 16.89
CA HIS A 145 5.61 -0.70 16.88
C HIS A 145 4.73 -0.29 18.08
N PRO A 146 5.15 0.65 18.94
CA PRO A 146 4.44 0.99 20.17
C PRO A 146 3.07 1.67 19.97
N LEU A 147 2.83 2.19 18.76
CA LEU A 147 1.55 2.83 18.40
C LEU A 147 0.50 1.85 17.85
N ILE A 148 0.92 0.66 17.42
CA ILE A 148 -0.01 -0.41 17.06
C ILE A 148 -0.57 -1.02 18.34
N LEU A 149 -1.86 -1.37 18.34
CA LEU A 149 -2.50 -2.00 19.49
C LEU A 149 -1.78 -3.31 19.84
N LYS A 150 -1.54 -3.52 21.14
CA LYS A 150 -0.98 -4.79 21.64
C LYS A 150 -1.85 -5.95 21.17
N ASP A 151 -1.19 -7.08 20.90
CA ASP A 151 -1.82 -8.34 20.47
C ASP A 151 -2.57 -8.28 19.13
N THR A 152 -2.38 -7.21 18.34
CA THR A 152 -2.87 -7.14 16.95
C THR A 152 -2.26 -8.29 16.14
N PRO A 153 -3.05 -9.19 15.54
CA PRO A 153 -2.52 -10.16 14.59
C PRO A 153 -1.98 -9.42 13.36
N VAL A 154 -0.72 -9.70 13.01
CA VAL A 154 -0.07 -9.19 11.80
C VAL A 154 0.48 -10.36 11.01
N THR A 155 0.03 -10.50 9.76
CA THR A 155 0.46 -11.55 8.83
C THR A 155 1.09 -10.95 7.58
N GLY A 156 2.00 -11.70 6.96
CA GLY A 156 2.77 -11.25 5.81
C GLY A 156 2.62 -12.18 4.62
N TRP A 157 2.35 -11.61 3.45
CA TRP A 157 2.00 -12.35 2.25
C TRP A 157 2.66 -11.75 1.01
N ILE A 158 2.81 -12.58 -0.01
CA ILE A 158 3.24 -12.20 -1.35
C ILE A 158 2.10 -12.50 -2.33
N TYR A 159 1.73 -11.49 -3.11
CA TYR A 159 0.90 -11.65 -4.30
C TYR A 159 1.78 -11.91 -5.53
N ASP A 160 1.55 -13.01 -6.24
CA ASP A 160 2.20 -13.29 -7.52
C ASP A 160 1.43 -12.64 -8.66
N VAL A 161 2.01 -11.59 -9.26
CA VAL A 161 1.37 -10.82 -10.34
C VAL A 161 1.18 -11.63 -11.63
N LYS A 162 1.86 -12.77 -11.78
CA LYS A 162 1.72 -13.63 -12.97
C LYS A 162 0.58 -14.62 -12.83
N SER A 163 0.41 -15.20 -11.64
CA SER A 163 -0.58 -16.26 -11.41
C SER A 163 -1.83 -15.80 -10.67
N GLY A 164 -1.80 -14.63 -10.04
CA GLY A 164 -2.88 -14.11 -9.19
C GLY A 164 -2.96 -14.78 -7.82
N LYS A 165 -2.02 -15.67 -7.47
CA LYS A 165 -2.02 -16.40 -6.19
C LYS A 165 -1.37 -15.59 -5.08
N ILE A 166 -1.76 -15.89 -3.85
CA ILE A 166 -1.11 -15.39 -2.65
C ILE A 166 -0.33 -16.51 -1.94
N LEU A 167 0.82 -16.16 -1.39
CA LEU A 167 1.70 -17.06 -0.66
C LEU A 167 1.99 -16.46 0.70
N ARG A 168 1.82 -17.24 1.76
CA ARG A 168 2.12 -16.78 3.12
C ARG A 168 3.62 -16.82 3.38
N VAL A 169 4.13 -15.77 4.00
CA VAL A 169 5.53 -15.64 4.42
C VAL A 169 5.66 -15.81 5.94
N VAL A 170 4.80 -15.14 6.72
CA VAL A 170 4.74 -15.17 8.21
C VAL A 170 3.31 -15.07 8.74
#